data_AF-B6TRD4-F1
#
_entry.id   AF-B6TRD4-F1
#
_cell.length_a   1.000
_cell.length_b   1.000
_cell.length_c   1.000
_cell.angle_alpha   90.00
_cell.angle_beta   90.00
_cell.angle_gamma   90.00
#
_symmetry.space_group_name_H-M   'P 1'
#
loop_
_entity.id
_entity.type
_entity.pdbx_description
1 polymer ?
#
loop_
_entity_poly.entity_id
_entity_poly.type
_entity_poly.pdbx_seq_one_letter_code
_entity_poly.pdbx_strand_id
1 'polypeptide(L)'
;MASCRMALLLGLLLLVVASPAIADDDSGIYYQLALMWPGAYCEQTSAGCCKPTTGVSPARDFYITGFTVLNATTDAAVTGCSNKVPYDPNLITGIQGLNQYWSNIRCPSNNGQSSWKNAWKKAGA
;
A
#
# COMPACT_ATOMS: atom_id res chain seq x y z
N MET A 1 -21.17 -21.42 19.43
CA MET A 1 -20.34 -20.23 19.09
C MET A 1 -19.02 -20.55 18.38
N ALA A 2 -18.42 -21.75 18.50
CA ALA A 2 -17.17 -22.10 17.81
C ALA A 2 -17.34 -22.30 16.28
N SER A 3 -18.46 -22.89 15.84
CA SER A 3 -18.73 -23.19 14.42
C SER A 3 -18.77 -21.94 13.52
N CYS A 4 -19.34 -20.83 14.03
CA CYS A 4 -19.42 -19.58 13.28
C CYS A 4 -18.06 -18.88 13.11
N ARG A 5 -17.15 -19.06 14.08
CA ARG A 5 -15.78 -18.51 14.03
C ARG A 5 -14.92 -19.27 13.04
N MET A 6 -15.07 -20.58 12.96
CA MET A 6 -14.39 -21.40 11.94
C MET A 6 -14.87 -21.05 10.53
N ALA A 7 -16.18 -20.87 10.32
CA ALA A 7 -16.72 -20.46 9.03
C ALA A 7 -16.21 -19.07 8.59
N LEU A 8 -16.09 -18.13 9.53
CA LEU A 8 -15.54 -16.79 9.26
C LEU A 8 -14.04 -16.86 8.89
N LEU A 9 -13.26 -17.66 9.61
CA LEU A 9 -11.83 -17.86 9.34
C LEU A 9 -11.59 -18.56 7.99
N LEU A 10 -12.40 -19.56 7.67
CA LEU A 10 -12.38 -20.24 6.37
C LEU A 10 -12.81 -19.30 5.23
N GLY A 11 -13.82 -18.47 5.44
CA GLY A 11 -14.26 -17.45 4.49
C GLY A 11 -13.19 -16.37 4.26
N LEU A 12 -12.52 -15.91 5.31
CA LEU A 12 -11.39 -14.99 5.22
C LEU A 12 -10.20 -15.61 4.50
N LEU A 13 -9.90 -16.90 4.75
CA LEU A 13 -8.85 -17.61 4.00
C LEU A 13 -9.16 -17.66 2.51
N LEU A 14 -10.42 -17.96 2.13
CA LEU A 14 -10.85 -18.05 0.74
C LEU A 14 -10.83 -16.68 0.02
N LEU A 15 -11.03 -15.58 0.75
CA LEU A 15 -10.90 -14.22 0.20
C LEU A 15 -9.44 -13.82 -0.06
N VAL A 16 -8.49 -14.35 0.72
CA VAL A 16 -7.05 -14.06 0.54
C VAL A 16 -6.47 -14.76 -0.69
N VAL A 17 -6.95 -15.97 -1.03
CA VAL A 17 -6.51 -16.69 -2.26
C VAL A 17 -7.12 -16.17 -3.55
N ALA A 18 -8.12 -15.29 -3.49
CA ALA A 18 -8.83 -14.78 -4.66
C ALA A 18 -8.34 -13.40 -5.14
N SER A 19 -7.09 -13.02 -4.84
CA SER A 19 -6.47 -11.87 -5.50
C SER A 19 -5.93 -12.34 -6.85
N PRO A 20 -6.56 -12.00 -8.00
CA PRO A 20 -5.92 -12.24 -9.27
C PRO A 20 -4.66 -11.38 -9.30
N ALA A 21 -3.49 -12.02 -9.26
CA ALA A 21 -2.28 -11.38 -9.76
C ALA A 21 -2.59 -11.02 -11.22
N ILE A 22 -2.70 -9.72 -11.50
CA ILE A 22 -2.82 -9.22 -12.87
C ILE A 22 -1.43 -9.44 -13.48
N ALA A 23 -1.20 -10.65 -14.00
CA ALA A 23 -0.07 -10.93 -14.85
C ALA A 23 -0.40 -10.32 -16.22
N ASP A 24 0.20 -9.18 -16.51
CA ASP A 24 0.17 -8.62 -17.85
C ASP A 24 1.15 -9.42 -18.73
N ASP A 25 0.68 -9.79 -19.91
CA ASP A 25 1.35 -10.63 -20.91
C ASP A 25 2.83 -10.25 -21.15
N ASP A 26 3.68 -11.24 -21.42
CA ASP A 26 5.11 -11.20 -21.80
C ASP A 26 6.12 -10.50 -20.87
N SER A 27 5.70 -9.68 -19.90
CA SER A 27 6.60 -8.89 -19.05
C SER A 27 7.31 -9.68 -17.94
N GLY A 28 6.80 -10.86 -17.58
CA GLY A 28 7.35 -11.71 -16.51
C GLY A 28 7.25 -11.10 -15.10
N ILE A 29 6.39 -10.08 -14.91
CA ILE A 29 6.18 -9.40 -13.64
C ILE A 29 4.69 -9.29 -13.29
N TYR A 30 4.41 -9.06 -12.01
CA TYR A 30 3.09 -8.65 -11.53
C TYR A 30 3.24 -7.58 -10.46
N TYR A 31 2.13 -6.89 -10.18
CA TYR A 31 2.08 -5.79 -9.21
C TYR A 31 1.33 -6.20 -7.95
N GLN A 32 1.85 -5.82 -6.79
CA GLN A 32 1.16 -5.94 -5.52
C GLN A 32 0.92 -4.56 -4.92
N LEU A 33 -0.36 -4.25 -4.67
CA LEU A 33 -0.80 -3.07 -3.94
C LEU A 33 -1.18 -3.48 -2.51
N ALA A 34 -0.43 -2.99 -1.53
CA ALA A 34 -0.70 -3.26 -0.13
C ALA A 34 -1.67 -2.22 0.44
N LEU A 35 -2.83 -2.70 0.90
CA LEU A 35 -3.87 -1.89 1.52
C LEU A 35 -3.95 -2.15 3.03
N MET A 36 -4.26 -1.12 3.80
CA MET A 36 -4.39 -1.19 5.25
C MET A 36 -5.67 -0.52 5.72
N TRP A 37 -6.39 -1.16 6.64
CA TRP A 37 -7.53 -0.56 7.32
C TRP A 37 -7.05 0.34 8.48
N PRO A 38 -7.28 1.66 8.44
CA PRO A 38 -6.77 2.58 9.46
C PRO A 38 -7.24 2.25 10.87
N GLY A 39 -8.52 1.88 11.03
CA GLY A 39 -9.07 1.54 12.33
C GLY A 39 -8.36 0.35 12.98
N ALA A 40 -8.08 -0.70 12.21
CA ALA A 40 -7.37 -1.87 12.73
C ALA A 40 -5.92 -1.55 13.09
N TYR A 41 -5.25 -0.72 12.28
CA TYR A 41 -3.92 -0.24 12.61
C TYR A 41 -3.95 0.53 13.93
N CYS A 42 -4.80 1.56 14.07
CA CYS A 42 -4.85 2.41 15.24
C CYS A 42 -5.17 1.69 16.55
N GLU A 43 -6.02 0.67 16.51
CA GLU A 43 -6.33 -0.17 17.68
C GLU A 43 -5.17 -1.09 18.06
N GLN A 44 -4.37 -1.54 17.09
CA GLN A 44 -3.26 -2.47 17.34
C GLN A 44 -1.98 -1.80 17.85
N THR A 45 -1.69 -0.55 17.45
CA THR A 45 -0.45 0.12 17.83
C THR A 45 -0.54 0.78 19.21
N SER A 46 0.41 0.47 20.09
CA SER A 46 0.57 1.13 21.39
C SER A 46 0.93 2.62 21.28
N ALA A 47 1.51 3.04 20.15
CA ALA A 47 1.78 4.43 19.85
C ALA A 47 0.55 5.18 19.30
N GLY A 48 -0.57 4.48 19.12
CA GLY A 48 -1.78 5.00 18.48
C GLY A 48 -1.56 5.36 17.00
N CYS A 49 -2.28 6.39 16.56
CA CYS A 49 -2.22 6.93 15.20
C CYS A 49 -2.06 8.44 15.21
N CYS A 50 -1.33 8.94 14.22
CA CYS A 50 -1.11 10.35 14.00
C CYS A 50 -1.91 10.82 12.78
N LYS A 51 -2.63 11.94 12.92
CA LYS A 51 -3.24 12.60 11.75
C LYS A 51 -2.14 13.14 10.83
N PRO A 52 -2.24 13.02 9.50
CA PRO A 52 -1.25 13.60 8.58
C PRO A 52 -1.13 15.13 8.70
N THR A 53 0.06 15.67 8.39
CA THR A 53 0.31 17.13 8.48
C THR A 53 -0.28 17.95 7.33
N THR A 54 -0.85 17.30 6.31
CA THR A 54 -1.41 17.97 5.12
C THR A 54 -2.70 18.74 5.40
N GLY A 55 -3.30 18.57 6.58
CA GLY A 55 -4.61 19.15 6.93
C GLY A 55 -5.79 18.47 6.24
N VAL A 56 -5.53 17.58 5.28
CA VAL A 56 -6.56 16.78 4.62
C VAL A 56 -7.00 15.68 5.57
N SER A 57 -8.29 15.62 5.88
CA SER A 57 -8.83 14.50 6.65
C SER A 57 -8.65 13.22 5.83
N PRO A 58 -8.02 12.19 6.40
CA PRO A 58 -7.89 10.91 5.74
C PRO A 58 -9.27 10.30 5.44
N ALA A 59 -9.39 9.52 4.36
CA ALA A 59 -10.63 8.85 4.01
C ALA A 59 -11.02 7.82 5.09
N ARG A 60 -12.32 7.51 5.25
CA ARG A 60 -12.76 6.38 6.09
C ARG A 60 -12.78 5.08 5.29
N ASP A 61 -11.65 4.77 4.67
CA ASP A 61 -11.49 3.65 3.74
C ASP A 61 -10.08 3.03 3.87
N PHE A 62 -9.77 1.99 3.09
CA PHE A 62 -8.45 1.39 2.99
C PHE A 62 -7.39 2.36 2.46
N TYR A 63 -6.20 2.35 3.06
CA TYR A 63 -5.07 3.20 2.67
C TYR A 63 -4.02 2.36 1.96
N ILE A 64 -3.39 2.98 0.96
CA ILE A 64 -2.21 2.43 0.32
C ILE A 64 -1.04 2.55 1.30
N THR A 65 -0.42 1.41 1.58
CA THR A 65 0.75 1.32 2.47
C THR A 65 2.01 0.87 1.73
N GLY A 66 1.84 0.28 0.55
CA GLY A 66 2.96 -0.19 -0.25
C GLY A 66 2.53 -0.50 -1.67
N PHE A 67 3.51 -0.44 -2.55
CA PHE A 67 3.43 -0.87 -3.93
C PHE A 67 4.75 -1.58 -4.26
N THR A 68 4.65 -2.78 -4.82
CA THR A 68 5.82 -3.62 -5.14
C THR A 68 5.61 -4.24 -6.53
N VAL A 69 6.69 -4.32 -7.29
CA VAL A 69 6.77 -5.09 -8.54
C VAL A 69 7.47 -6.40 -8.23
N LEU A 70 6.90 -7.51 -8.68
CA LEU A 70 7.35 -8.86 -8.36
C LEU A 70 7.61 -9.64 -9.64
N ASN A 71 8.63 -10.51 -9.63
CA ASN A 71 8.86 -11.44 -10.72
C ASN A 71 7.84 -12.58 -10.64
N ALA A 72 7.13 -12.86 -11.72
CA ALA A 72 6.04 -13.83 -11.75
C ALA A 72 6.49 -15.29 -11.55
N THR A 73 7.78 -15.59 -11.75
CA THR A 73 8.33 -16.95 -11.61
C THR A 73 8.92 -17.19 -10.22
N THR A 74 9.55 -16.17 -9.63
CA THR A 74 10.33 -16.31 -8.38
C THR A 74 9.68 -15.63 -7.18
N ASP A 75 8.62 -14.84 -7.38
CA ASP A 75 8.00 -13.95 -6.38
C ASP A 75 8.99 -12.97 -5.72
N ALA A 76 10.18 -12.81 -6.30
CA ALA A 76 11.18 -11.87 -5.82
C ALA A 76 10.80 -10.44 -6.21
N ALA A 77 11.01 -9.49 -5.30
CA ALA A 77 10.82 -8.08 -5.58
C ALA A 77 11.81 -7.61 -6.65
N VAL A 78 11.27 -7.07 -7.74
CA VAL A 78 12.06 -6.39 -8.78
C VAL A 78 12.34 -4.98 -8.26
N THR A 79 13.61 -4.69 -7.98
CA THR A 79 14.01 -3.40 -7.39
C THR A 79 15.21 -2.80 -8.13
N GLY A 80 15.28 -1.47 -8.13
CA GLY A 80 16.46 -0.73 -8.60
C GLY A 80 16.67 -0.81 -10.12
N CYS A 81 15.63 -0.56 -10.91
CA CYS A 81 15.73 -0.54 -12.37
C CYS A 81 16.77 0.50 -12.84
N SER A 82 17.37 0.24 -14.00
CA SER A 82 18.55 0.97 -14.50
C SER A 82 18.28 2.45 -14.81
N ASN A 83 17.03 2.80 -15.10
CA ASN A 83 16.60 4.16 -15.45
C ASN A 83 16.20 4.94 -14.20
N LYS A 84 17.20 5.44 -13.46
CA LYS A 84 17.00 6.18 -12.20
C LYS A 84 16.43 7.58 -12.44
N VAL A 85 15.20 7.67 -12.93
CA VAL A 85 14.46 8.93 -12.96
C VAL A 85 14.22 9.36 -11.51
N PRO A 86 14.70 10.55 -11.10
CA PRO A 86 14.53 11.00 -9.74
C PRO A 86 13.05 11.24 -9.42
N TYR A 87 12.65 10.95 -8.19
CA TYR A 87 11.33 11.32 -7.70
C TYR A 87 11.17 12.84 -7.70
N ASP A 88 10.18 13.34 -8.43
CA ASP A 88 9.78 14.75 -8.44
C ASP A 88 8.33 14.89 -7.91
N PRO A 89 8.12 15.48 -6.71
CA PRO A 89 6.79 15.66 -6.14
C PRO A 89 5.91 16.60 -6.97
N ASN A 90 6.47 17.45 -7.83
CA ASN A 90 5.69 18.37 -8.66
C ASN A 90 4.87 17.64 -9.72
N LEU A 91 5.36 16.48 -10.20
CA LEU A 91 4.71 15.67 -11.24
C LEU A 91 3.46 14.93 -10.75
N ILE A 92 3.26 14.83 -9.43
CA ILE A 92 2.15 14.09 -8.83
C ILE A 92 1.12 15.01 -8.14
N THR A 93 1.30 16.32 -8.22
CA THR A 93 0.40 17.32 -7.60
C THR A 93 -1.04 17.25 -8.13
N GLY A 94 -1.22 16.80 -9.38
CA GLY A 94 -2.53 16.63 -10.02
C GLY A 94 -3.27 15.33 -9.64
N ILE A 95 -2.64 14.40 -8.91
CA ILE A 95 -3.26 13.12 -8.55
C ILE A 95 -4.30 13.36 -7.44
N GLN A 96 -5.57 13.29 -7.81
CA GLN A 96 -6.67 13.41 -6.86
C GLN A 96 -6.65 12.26 -5.86
N GLY A 97 -6.89 12.58 -4.58
CA GLY A 97 -6.98 11.57 -3.52
C GLY A 97 -5.64 11.06 -2.97
N LEU A 98 -4.48 11.47 -3.52
CA LEU A 98 -3.17 10.98 -3.03
C LEU A 98 -2.98 11.25 -1.53
N ASN A 99 -3.34 12.47 -1.07
CA ASN A 99 -3.32 12.84 0.34
C ASN A 99 -4.39 12.14 1.20
N GLN A 100 -5.46 11.62 0.60
CA GLN A 100 -6.55 10.98 1.31
C GLN A 100 -6.31 9.47 1.50
N TYR A 101 -5.78 8.81 0.46
CA TYR A 101 -5.67 7.35 0.38
C TYR A 101 -4.24 6.84 0.52
N TRP A 102 -3.21 7.66 0.26
CA TRP A 102 -1.80 7.27 0.43
C TRP A 102 -1.06 8.18 1.42
N SER A 103 -1.78 8.80 2.36
CA SER A 103 -1.14 9.47 3.49
C SER A 103 -0.62 8.47 4.53
N ASN A 104 0.19 8.96 5.46
CA ASN A 104 0.77 8.13 6.51
C ASN A 104 0.15 8.49 7.86
N ILE A 105 -0.48 7.50 8.51
CA ILE A 105 -1.07 7.62 9.85
C ILE A 105 -0.14 7.13 10.97
N ARG A 106 1.08 6.68 10.63
CA ARG A 106 2.10 6.28 11.59
C ARG A 106 2.66 7.50 12.30
N CYS A 107 3.02 7.34 13.56
CA CYS A 107 3.68 8.39 14.33
C CYS A 107 5.22 8.34 14.14
N PRO A 108 5.90 9.50 14.12
CA PRO A 108 5.34 10.86 14.19
C PRO A 108 4.60 11.27 12.91
N SER A 109 3.66 12.22 13.06
CA SER A 109 2.87 12.76 11.95
C SER A 109 3.76 13.28 10.81
N ASN A 110 3.35 13.03 9.56
CA ASN A 110 4.05 13.50 8.36
C ASN A 110 3.08 13.71 7.18
N ASN A 111 3.61 14.16 6.04
CA ASN A 111 2.83 14.50 4.84
C ASN A 111 2.77 13.37 3.79
N GLY A 112 3.24 12.16 4.10
CA GLY A 112 3.24 11.01 3.20
C GLY A 112 4.32 11.01 2.11
N GLN A 113 4.93 12.16 1.78
CA GLN A 113 5.87 12.28 0.66
C GLN A 113 7.07 11.34 0.75
N SER A 114 7.60 11.10 1.96
CA SER A 114 8.68 10.14 2.18
C SER A 114 8.30 8.72 1.78
N SER A 115 7.04 8.33 2.02
CA SER A 115 6.52 7.02 1.64
C SER A 115 6.39 6.90 0.11
N TRP A 116 5.86 7.93 -0.56
CA TRP A 116 5.75 7.96 -2.02
C TRP A 116 7.12 7.91 -2.70
N LYS A 117 8.07 8.70 -2.20
CA LYS A 117 9.47 8.69 -2.67
C LYS A 117 10.11 7.31 -2.51
N ASN A 118 9.85 6.62 -1.41
CA ASN A 118 10.38 5.28 -1.18
C ASN A 118 9.73 4.23 -2.08
N ALA A 119 8.42 4.32 -2.32
CA ALA A 119 7.73 3.45 -3.28
C ALA A 119 8.28 3.66 -4.70
N TRP A 120 8.44 4.91 -5.14
CA TRP A 120 9.05 5.25 -6.43
C TRP A 120 10.45 4.67 -6.57
N LYS A 121 11.34 4.93 -5.61
CA LYS A 121 12.73 4.45 -5.65
C LYS A 121 12.87 2.93 -5.71
N LYS A 122 11.91 2.21 -5.11
CA LYS A 122 11.97 0.75 -5.02
C LYS A 122 11.32 0.06 -6.21
N ALA A 123 10.20 0.61 -6.71
CA ALA A 123 9.29 -0.09 -7.61
C ALA A 123 8.84 0.73 -8.82
N GLY A 124 9.06 2.05 -8.85
CA GLY A 124 8.55 2.94 -9.91
C GLY A 124 9.61 3.46 -10.90
N ALA A 125 10.86 3.60 -10.46
CA ALA A 125 12.00 3.96 -11.31
C ALA A 125 12.58 2.71 -12.00
#